data_AF-A0A7K7T1S4-F1
#
_entry.id   AF-A0A7K7T1S4-F1
#
_cell.length_a   1.000
_cell.length_b   1.000
_cell.length_c   1.000
_cell.angle_alpha   90.00
_cell.angle_beta   90.00
_cell.angle_gamma   90.00
#
_symmetry.space_group_name_H-M   'P 1'
#
loop_
_entity.id
_entity.type
_entity.pdbx_description
1 polymer ?
#
loop_
_entity_poly.entity_id
_entity_poly.type
_entity_poly.pdbx_seq_one_letter_code
_entity_poly.pdbx_strand_id
1 'polypeptide(L)'
;FILQSWDPDLAKTARGWAKKCLFKHNTYLEQPGQTHPRFTSVGENIWTGSLPAFTAKGAITSWYNEVKFYTYATNKCTKVCGHYTQVVWATSYKVGCAVHFCPRVVYLSITNAAHFVCNYGPAGNFPTQPYKTGAACSGC
;
A
#
# COMPACT_ATOMS: atom_id res chain seq x y z
N PHE A 1 -6.61 -16.66 5.34
CA PHE A 1 -7.51 -15.80 4.56
C PHE A 1 -7.47 -14.42 5.18
N ILE A 2 -7.28 -13.36 4.39
CA ILE A 2 -7.37 -11.96 4.86
C ILE A 2 -8.65 -11.41 4.25
N LEU A 3 -9.61 -11.05 5.10
CA LEU A 3 -10.82 -10.38 4.63
C LEU A 3 -10.55 -8.87 4.64
N GLN A 4 -10.26 -8.33 3.46
CA GLN A 4 -10.09 -6.89 3.27
C GLN A 4 -11.30 -6.33 2.54
N SER A 5 -11.85 -5.23 3.05
CA SER A 5 -13.00 -4.55 2.45
C SER A 5 -12.67 -3.12 2.07
N TRP A 6 -13.40 -2.59 1.10
CA TRP A 6 -13.21 -1.22 0.64
C TRP A 6 -13.57 -0.21 1.72
N ASP A 7 -12.81 0.88 1.76
CA ASP A 7 -13.06 2.04 2.61
C ASP A 7 -13.01 3.35 1.79
N PRO A 8 -14.13 4.09 1.69
CA PRO A 8 -14.19 5.32 0.91
C PRO A 8 -13.35 6.46 1.50
N ASP A 9 -13.13 6.51 2.80
CA ASP A 9 -12.32 7.55 3.44
C ASP A 9 -10.83 7.33 3.13
N LEU A 10 -10.37 6.07 3.17
CA LEU A 10 -9.01 5.73 2.68
C LEU A 10 -8.84 6.07 1.19
N ALA A 11 -9.85 5.79 0.36
CA ALA A 11 -9.79 6.12 -1.06
C ALA A 11 -9.76 7.63 -1.32
N LYS A 12 -10.47 8.42 -0.49
CA LYS A 12 -10.43 9.88 -0.52
C LYS A 12 -9.03 10.39 -0.19
N THR A 13 -8.39 9.84 0.83
CA THR A 13 -7.01 10.15 1.20
C THR A 13 -6.03 9.79 0.10
N ALA A 14 -6.12 8.56 -0.44
CA ALA A 14 -5.27 8.10 -1.54
C ALA A 14 -5.39 9.02 -2.76
N ARG A 15 -6.62 9.42 -3.12
CA ARG A 15 -6.87 10.37 -4.22
C ARG A 15 -6.26 11.74 -3.93
N GLY A 16 -6.36 12.23 -2.70
CA GLY A 16 -5.76 13.50 -2.29
C GLY A 16 -4.24 13.49 -2.41
N TRP A 17 -3.59 12.39 -2.04
CA TRP A 17 -2.15 12.25 -2.13
C TRP A 17 -1.66 12.00 -3.56
N ALA A 18 -2.34 11.13 -4.32
CA ALA A 18 -1.97 10.81 -5.70
C ALA A 18 -1.97 12.05 -6.62
N LYS A 19 -2.85 13.02 -6.38
CA LYS A 19 -2.91 14.30 -7.09
C LYS A 19 -1.65 15.16 -6.95
N LYS A 20 -0.83 14.92 -5.92
CA LYS A 20 0.41 15.68 -5.72
C LYS A 20 1.54 15.21 -6.64
N CYS A 21 1.42 14.05 -7.28
CA CYS A 21 2.43 13.50 -8.18
C CYS A 21 3.83 13.41 -7.54
N LEU A 22 3.89 12.98 -6.28
CA LEU A 22 5.13 12.82 -5.53
C LEU A 22 5.41 11.34 -5.31
N PHE A 23 6.56 10.83 -5.75
CA PHE A 23 7.00 9.49 -5.37
C PHE A 23 7.58 9.48 -3.96
N LYS A 24 6.73 9.79 -2.97
CA LYS A 24 7.05 9.78 -1.55
C LYS A 24 5.79 9.49 -0.74
N HIS A 25 5.95 8.92 0.45
CA HIS A 25 4.82 8.64 1.32
C HIS A 25 4.12 9.88 1.86
N ASN A 26 2.83 9.75 2.13
CA ASN A 26 2.04 10.77 2.79
C ASN A 26 2.58 11.07 4.19
N THR A 27 2.91 12.33 4.46
CA THR A 27 3.54 12.77 5.71
C THR A 27 2.60 12.77 6.92
N TYR A 28 1.30 12.49 6.71
CA TYR A 28 0.27 12.51 7.73
C TYR A 28 -0.22 11.10 8.12
N LEU A 29 0.41 10.03 7.61
CA LEU A 29 -0.03 8.64 7.81
C LEU A 29 -0.09 8.22 9.29
N GLU A 30 0.75 8.81 10.13
CA GLU A 30 0.82 8.53 11.57
C GLU A 30 0.06 9.56 12.43
N GLN A 31 -0.54 10.58 11.81
CA GLN A 31 -1.25 11.64 12.53
C GLN A 31 -2.74 11.28 12.67
N PRO A 32 -3.24 11.05 13.90
CA PRO A 32 -4.64 10.68 14.10
C PRO A 32 -5.59 11.73 13.53
N GLY A 33 -6.62 11.26 12.81
CA GLY A 33 -7.65 12.13 12.22
C GLY A 33 -7.24 12.88 10.93
N GLN A 34 -5.95 12.85 10.53
CA GLN A 34 -5.51 13.53 9.30
C GLN A 34 -5.73 12.69 8.03
N THR A 35 -5.48 11.38 8.10
CA THR A 35 -5.58 10.48 6.95
C THR A 35 -6.81 9.56 7.00
N HIS A 36 -7.40 9.38 8.17
CA HIS A 36 -8.64 8.63 8.37
C HIS A 36 -9.31 9.04 9.70
N PRO A 37 -10.66 9.09 9.78
CA PRO A 37 -11.36 9.48 11.01
C PRO A 37 -11.25 8.45 12.14
N ARG A 38 -10.97 7.17 11.82
CA ARG A 38 -10.99 6.06 12.81
C ARG A 38 -9.66 5.35 13.01
N PHE A 39 -8.74 5.41 12.06
CA PHE A 39 -7.48 4.69 12.16
C PHE A 39 -6.42 5.65 12.67
N THR A 40 -5.78 5.30 13.79
CA THR A 40 -4.70 6.10 14.39
C THR A 40 -3.50 6.19 13.46
N SER A 41 -3.23 5.12 12.71
CA SER A 41 -2.22 5.08 11.65
C SER A 41 -2.76 4.38 10.40
N VAL A 42 -2.30 4.84 9.24
CA VAL A 42 -2.69 4.36 7.92
C VAL A 42 -1.46 3.89 7.16
N GLY A 43 -1.52 2.69 6.59
CA GLY A 43 -0.48 2.16 5.71
C GLY A 43 -0.60 2.74 4.30
N GLU A 44 0.46 2.67 3.51
CA GLU A 44 0.44 3.20 2.14
C GLU A 44 1.35 2.40 1.20
N ASN A 45 0.80 2.02 0.05
CA ASN A 45 1.59 1.57 -1.10
C ASN A 45 1.45 2.56 -2.25
N ILE A 46 2.56 2.81 -2.95
CA ILE A 46 2.61 3.67 -4.12
C ILE A 46 3.16 2.87 -5.29
N TRP A 47 2.51 2.96 -6.44
CA TRP A 47 2.98 2.46 -7.72
C TRP A 47 3.02 3.62 -8.70
N THR A 48 4.09 3.69 -9.49
CA THR A 48 4.21 4.66 -10.57
C THR A 48 4.80 3.98 -11.79
N GLY A 49 4.18 4.22 -12.94
CA GLY A 49 4.66 3.72 -14.22
C GLY A 49 3.99 4.48 -15.36
N SER A 50 4.32 4.10 -16.60
CA SER A 50 3.68 4.71 -17.77
C SER A 50 2.17 4.47 -17.74
N LEU A 51 1.38 5.47 -18.16
CA LEU A 51 -0.07 5.36 -18.20
C LEU A 51 -0.59 4.11 -18.96
N PRO A 52 -0.04 3.73 -20.12
CA PRO A 52 -0.49 2.53 -20.84
C PRO A 52 -0.19 1.20 -20.13
N ALA A 53 0.83 1.17 -19.26
CA ALA A 53 1.19 -0.03 -18.50
C ALA A 53 0.31 -0.24 -17.26
N PHE A 54 -0.51 0.76 -16.89
CA PHE A 54 -1.25 0.71 -15.65
C PHE A 54 -2.50 -0.18 -15.75
N THR A 55 -2.57 -1.14 -14.83
CA THR A 55 -3.82 -1.75 -14.39
C THR A 55 -3.75 -1.89 -12.86
N ALA A 56 -4.89 -1.78 -12.18
CA ALA A 56 -4.93 -1.98 -10.72
C ALA A 56 -4.39 -3.37 -10.34
N LYS A 57 -4.79 -4.41 -11.09
CA LYS A 57 -4.27 -5.78 -10.93
C LYS A 57 -2.75 -5.83 -11.12
N GLY A 58 -2.22 -5.24 -12.18
CA GLY A 58 -0.79 -5.24 -12.47
C GLY A 58 0.04 -4.54 -11.38
N ALA A 59 -0.43 -3.40 -10.88
CA ALA A 59 0.23 -2.68 -9.79
C ALA A 59 0.23 -3.50 -8.48
N ILE A 60 -0.91 -4.10 -8.11
CA ILE A 60 -1.03 -4.95 -6.92
C ILE A 60 -0.17 -6.21 -7.07
N THR A 61 -0.17 -6.85 -8.24
CA THR A 61 0.71 -7.99 -8.52
C THR A 61 2.17 -7.59 -8.42
N SER A 62 2.56 -6.40 -8.88
CA SER A 62 3.93 -5.91 -8.74
C SER A 62 4.34 -5.75 -7.27
N TRP A 63 3.46 -5.21 -6.42
CA TRP A 63 3.70 -5.13 -4.97
C TRP A 63 3.82 -6.52 -4.34
N TYR A 64 2.91 -7.43 -4.68
CA TYR A 64 2.92 -8.80 -4.16
C TYR A 64 4.20 -9.56 -4.56
N ASN A 65 4.69 -9.35 -5.79
CA ASN A 65 5.86 -10.04 -6.33
C ASN A 65 7.17 -9.72 -5.59
N GLU A 66 7.17 -8.76 -4.66
CA GLU A 66 8.28 -8.56 -3.73
C GLU A 66 8.48 -9.74 -2.75
N VAL A 67 7.49 -10.64 -2.63
CA VAL A 67 7.60 -11.91 -1.87
C VAL A 67 8.88 -12.70 -2.22
N LYS A 68 9.35 -12.62 -3.47
CA LYS A 68 10.59 -13.27 -3.92
C LYS A 68 11.87 -12.78 -3.22
N PHE A 69 11.80 -11.63 -2.56
CA PHE A 69 12.90 -11.03 -1.81
C PHE A 69 12.70 -11.10 -0.28
N TYR A 70 11.57 -11.64 0.17
CA TYR A 70 11.17 -11.69 1.57
C TYR A 70 11.25 -13.11 2.13
N THR A 71 11.96 -13.28 3.24
CA THR A 71 12.06 -14.54 3.97
C THR A 71 11.25 -14.46 5.25
N TYR A 72 10.08 -15.12 5.27
CA TYR A 72 9.15 -15.08 6.41
C TYR A 72 9.77 -15.57 7.72
N ALA A 73 10.49 -16.70 7.68
CA ALA A 73 11.06 -17.33 8.88
C ALA A 73 12.00 -16.41 9.67
N THR A 74 12.71 -15.51 8.98
CA THR A 74 13.66 -14.57 9.58
C THR A 74 13.17 -13.13 9.59
N ASN A 75 11.98 -12.86 9.05
CA ASN A 75 11.45 -11.52 8.79
C ASN A 75 12.46 -10.62 8.03
N LYS A 76 13.27 -11.21 7.13
CA LYS A 76 14.32 -10.49 6.40
C LYS A 76 13.89 -10.16 4.98
N CYS A 77 14.26 -8.98 4.54
CA CYS A 77 14.11 -8.52 3.16
C CYS A 77 15.49 -8.30 2.52
N THR A 78 15.66 -8.78 1.29
CA THR A 78 16.92 -8.62 0.53
C THR A 78 16.91 -7.43 -0.43
N LYS A 79 15.73 -6.85 -0.70
CA LYS A 79 15.54 -5.65 -1.53
C LYS A 79 14.43 -4.76 -0.95
N VAL A 80 13.34 -4.58 -1.68
CA VAL A 80 12.11 -3.93 -1.22
C VAL A 80 11.08 -5.03 -1.00
N CYS A 81 10.45 -5.02 0.16
CA CYS A 81 9.40 -5.98 0.54
C CYS A 81 8.20 -5.31 1.23
N GLY A 82 8.28 -4.01 1.50
CA GLY A 82 7.28 -3.27 2.27
C GLY A 82 5.91 -3.24 1.58
N HIS A 83 5.89 -3.27 0.24
CA HIS A 83 4.63 -3.32 -0.47
C HIS A 83 3.98 -4.69 -0.34
N TYR A 84 4.77 -5.77 -0.49
CA TYR A 84 4.28 -7.12 -0.25
C TYR A 84 3.76 -7.28 1.17
N THR A 85 4.55 -6.93 2.19
CA THR A 85 4.16 -7.14 3.59
C THR A 85 2.89 -6.37 3.93
N GLN A 86 2.70 -5.16 3.40
CA GLN A 86 1.46 -4.41 3.59
C GLN A 86 0.25 -5.06 2.90
N VAL A 87 0.42 -5.59 1.68
CA VAL A 87 -0.66 -6.29 0.94
C VAL A 87 -1.16 -7.51 1.72
N VAL A 88 -0.24 -8.25 2.36
CA VAL A 88 -0.58 -9.47 3.13
C VAL A 88 -0.68 -9.21 4.64
N TRP A 89 -0.81 -7.95 5.06
CA TRP A 89 -0.83 -7.62 6.49
C TRP A 89 -2.17 -8.04 7.13
N ALA A 90 -2.12 -9.03 8.03
CA ALA A 90 -3.30 -9.70 8.56
C ALA A 90 -4.27 -8.76 9.28
N THR A 91 -3.75 -7.72 9.95
CA THR A 91 -4.59 -6.78 10.69
C THR A 91 -5.11 -5.63 9.85
N SER A 92 -4.64 -5.45 8.60
CA SER A 92 -5.09 -4.37 7.70
C SER A 92 -6.34 -4.78 6.93
N TYR A 93 -7.51 -4.62 7.56
CA TYR A 93 -8.80 -5.11 7.05
C TYR A 93 -9.56 -4.11 6.16
N LYS A 94 -9.08 -2.86 6.05
CA LYS A 94 -9.61 -1.83 5.13
C LYS A 94 -8.58 -1.41 4.10
N VAL A 95 -9.05 -1.16 2.88
CA VAL A 95 -8.23 -0.58 1.80
C VAL A 95 -9.02 0.45 1.00
N GLY A 96 -8.35 1.52 0.58
CA GLY A 96 -8.89 2.49 -0.36
C GLY A 96 -7.79 2.98 -1.30
N CYS A 97 -8.06 3.00 -2.59
CA CYS A 97 -7.07 3.31 -3.62
C CYS A 97 -7.53 4.40 -4.59
N ALA A 98 -6.56 5.04 -5.25
CA ALA A 98 -6.81 5.98 -6.34
C ALA A 98 -5.66 5.99 -7.33
N VAL A 99 -5.96 6.20 -8.61
CA VAL A 99 -4.97 6.50 -9.64
C VAL A 99 -5.12 7.95 -10.10
N HIS A 100 -4.00 8.61 -10.35
CA HIS A 100 -3.96 9.94 -10.96
C HIS A 100 -2.97 9.95 -12.13
N PHE A 101 -3.32 10.66 -13.20
CA PHE A 101 -2.40 10.93 -14.29
C PHE A 101 -1.46 12.07 -13.89
N CYS A 102 -0.16 11.84 -14.00
CA CYS A 102 0.88 12.80 -13.66
C CYS A 102 1.72 13.12 -14.90
N PRO A 103 1.65 14.35 -15.45
CA PRO A 103 2.55 14.78 -16.52
C PRO A 103 4.02 14.61 -16.16
N ARG A 104 4.34 14.80 -14.88
CA ARG A 104 5.65 14.52 -14.27
C ARG A 104 5.46 14.04 -12.84
N VAL A 105 6.22 13.02 -12.44
CA VAL A 105 6.30 12.56 -11.04
C VAL A 105 7.59 13.04 -10.41
N VAL A 106 7.47 13.81 -9.33
CA VAL A 106 8.61 14.31 -8.56
C VAL A 106 9.29 13.13 -7.85
N TYR A 107 10.62 13.16 -7.75
CA TYR A 107 11.48 12.11 -7.16
C TYR A 107 11.59 10.80 -7.94
N LEU A 108 10.95 10.67 -9.11
CA LEU A 108 11.08 9.46 -9.96
C LEU A 108 11.40 9.75 -11.44
N SER A 109 11.50 11.01 -11.87
CA SER A 109 11.86 11.42 -13.25
C SER A 109 11.05 10.74 -14.37
N ILE A 110 9.85 10.22 -14.08
CA ILE A 110 8.90 9.68 -15.06
C ILE A 110 7.93 10.78 -15.49
N THR A 111 7.63 10.84 -16.77
CA THR A 111 6.59 11.71 -17.36
C THR A 111 5.42 10.88 -17.89
N ASN A 112 4.26 11.53 -18.05
CA ASN A 112 3.03 10.89 -18.54
C ASN A 112 2.69 9.58 -17.79
N ALA A 113 2.80 9.63 -16.47
CA ALA A 113 2.70 8.48 -15.60
C ALA A 113 1.26 8.27 -15.09
N ALA A 114 0.89 7.02 -14.86
CA ALA A 114 -0.14 6.68 -13.89
C ALA A 114 0.52 6.57 -12.51
N HIS A 115 -0.02 7.31 -11.55
CA HIS A 115 0.43 7.33 -10.16
C HIS A 115 -0.69 6.76 -9.29
N PHE A 116 -0.49 5.53 -8.80
CA PHE A 116 -1.49 4.73 -8.11
C PHE A 116 -1.11 4.59 -6.64
N VAL A 117 -2.01 5.00 -5.76
CA VAL A 117 -1.83 5.00 -4.31
C VAL A 117 -2.94 4.14 -3.70
N CYS A 118 -2.58 3.26 -2.77
CA CYS A 118 -3.51 2.54 -1.91
C CYS A 118 -3.17 2.81 -0.45
N ASN A 119 -4.16 3.20 0.34
CA ASN A 119 -4.06 3.33 1.79
C ASN A 119 -4.73 2.16 2.51
N TYR A 120 -4.15 1.73 3.62
CA TYR A 120 -4.52 0.53 4.37
C TYR A 120 -4.84 0.86 5.83
N GLY A 121 -5.91 0.28 6.36
CA GLY A 121 -6.40 0.58 7.71
C GLY A 121 -6.63 -0.69 8.54
N PRO A 122 -6.11 -0.76 9.77
CA PRO A 122 -4.98 0.01 10.31
C PRO A 122 -3.68 -0.21 9.51
N ALA A 123 -2.67 0.63 9.73
CA ALA A 123 -1.34 0.46 9.14
C ALA A 123 -0.74 -0.92 9.44
N GLY A 124 0.03 -1.44 8.48
CA GLY A 124 0.88 -2.61 8.65
C GLY A 124 2.36 -2.24 8.78
N ASN A 125 3.23 -3.16 8.37
CA ASN A 125 4.68 -2.97 8.29
C ASN A 125 5.37 -2.61 9.62
N PHE A 126 4.81 -3.05 10.74
CA PHE A 126 5.51 -3.07 12.02
C PHE A 126 6.68 -4.06 11.98
N PRO A 127 7.68 -3.97 12.88
CA PRO A 127 8.86 -4.84 12.90
C PRO A 127 8.55 -6.27 13.39
N THR A 128 7.60 -6.94 12.75
CA THR A 128 7.11 -8.30 13.00
C THR A 128 6.65 -8.94 11.69
N GLN A 129 6.30 -10.22 11.71
CA GLN A 129 5.75 -10.90 10.54
C GLN A 129 4.37 -10.33 10.16
N PRO A 130 4.04 -10.28 8.86
CA PRO A 130 2.78 -9.69 8.39
C PRO A 130 1.53 -10.49 8.77
N TYR A 131 1.68 -11.76 9.13
CA TYR A 131 0.59 -12.64 9.55
C TYR A 131 1.14 -13.73 10.46
N LYS A 132 0.26 -14.52 11.10
CA LYS A 132 0.63 -15.74 11.82
C LYS A 132 0.53 -16.95 10.88
N THR A 133 1.50 -17.86 10.92
CA THR A 133 1.44 -19.15 10.22
C THR A 133 0.51 -20.11 10.96
N GLY A 134 -0.27 -20.88 10.21
CA GLY A 134 -1.22 -21.85 10.75
C GLY A 134 -2.23 -22.28 9.71
N ALA A 135 -3.19 -23.12 10.12
CA ALA A 135 -4.32 -23.46 9.28
C ALA A 135 -5.14 -22.19 8.96
N ALA A 136 -5.72 -22.12 7.75
CA ALA A 136 -6.53 -20.99 7.38
C ALA A 136 -7.69 -20.81 8.36
N CYS A 137 -7.89 -19.58 8.84
CA CYS A 137 -8.95 -19.19 9.76
C CYS A 137 -8.89 -19.80 11.17
N SER A 138 -7.77 -20.42 11.58
CA SER A 138 -7.61 -20.95 12.95
C SER A 138 -7.39 -19.88 14.04
N GLY A 139 -7.48 -18.60 13.70
CA GLY A 139 -7.24 -17.47 14.59
C GLY A 139 -7.98 -16.21 14.15
N CYS A 140 -9.20 -16.38 13.63
CA CYS A 140 -10.11 -15.32 13.21
C CYS A 140 -10.73 -14.57 14.39
#